data_AF-A0A938KLF6-F1
#
_entry.id   AF-A0A938KLF6-F1
#
_cell.length_a   1.000
_cell.length_b   1.000
_cell.length_c   1.000
_cell.angle_alpha   90.00
_cell.angle_beta   90.00
_cell.angle_gamma   90.00
#
_symmetry.space_group_name_H-M   'P 1'
#
loop_
_entity.id
_entity.type
_entity.pdbx_description
1 polymer ?
#
loop_
_entity_poly.entity_id
_entity_poly.type
_entity_poly.pdbx_seq_one_letter_code
_entity_poly.pdbx_strand_id
1 'polypeptide(L)'
;VLHRGDALQEIAQWLSFSYAKAQANVELLKQNFKRLAETPVDDPRAKSGFGIVYPLPPAPKKEGPAEIVALRVKKYEEIAARTTRLRCAAFDLFNGAGTGMAHRAANHTAWGFVQAVTELEDYRRGSPIGSKAFRVARECESALFGSRAQAKERAIAEALAMAGLKPYSAALARN
;
A
#
# COMPACT_ATOMS: atom_id res chain seq x y z
N VAL A 1 43.50 13.21 22.67
CA VAL A 1 42.27 13.66 21.98
C VAL A 1 42.57 15.03 21.40
N LEU A 2 42.73 15.13 20.07
CA LEU A 2 42.94 16.41 19.40
C LEU A 2 41.60 17.13 19.33
N HIS A 3 41.33 18.02 20.29
CA HIS A 3 40.21 18.96 20.20
C HIS A 3 40.59 20.02 19.16
N ARG A 4 40.12 19.87 17.92
CA ARG A 4 40.24 20.96 16.94
C ARG A 4 39.28 22.09 17.35
N GLY A 5 39.76 23.33 17.35
CA GLY A 5 38.98 24.51 17.75
C GLY A 5 37.78 24.82 16.86
N ASP A 6 37.69 24.17 15.69
CA ASP A 6 36.63 24.29 14.69
C ASP A 6 35.53 23.20 14.82
N ALA A 7 35.71 22.19 15.66
CA ALA A 7 34.78 21.05 15.76
C ALA A 7 33.34 21.48 16.08
N LEU A 8 33.16 22.51 16.92
CA LEU A 8 31.84 23.07 17.22
C LEU A 8 31.21 23.76 16.00
N GLN A 9 32.03 24.42 15.18
CA GLN A 9 31.59 25.09 13.96
C GLN A 9 31.21 24.06 12.87
N GLU A 10 31.99 22.99 12.72
CA GLU A 10 31.68 21.87 11.82
C GLU A 10 30.36 21.17 12.23
N ILE A 11 30.18 20.89 13.53
CA ILE A 11 28.94 20.29 14.06
C ILE A 11 27.75 21.23 13.83
N ALA A 12 27.90 22.54 14.10
CA ALA A 12 26.84 23.51 13.87
C ALA A 12 26.45 23.62 12.39
N GLN A 13 27.41 23.57 11.47
CA GLN A 13 27.16 23.55 10.03
C GLN A 13 26.44 22.26 9.60
N TRP A 14 26.88 21.10 10.09
CA TRP A 14 26.24 19.82 9.80
C TRP A 14 24.80 19.76 10.32
N LEU A 15 24.55 20.23 11.54
CA LEU A 15 23.20 20.31 12.12
C LEU A 15 22.30 21.25 11.32
N SER A 16 22.81 22.42 10.93
CA SER A 16 22.06 23.39 10.13
C SER A 16 21.71 22.83 8.75
N PHE A 17 22.66 22.16 8.09
CA PHE A 17 22.43 21.48 6.82
C PHE A 17 21.39 20.36 6.96
N SER A 18 21.52 19.52 7.99
CA SER A 18 20.60 18.42 8.25
C SER A 18 19.19 18.92 8.55
N TYR A 19 19.06 20.00 9.32
CA TYR A 19 17.78 20.65 9.61
C TYR A 19 17.14 21.25 8.35
N ALA A 20 17.90 21.99 7.54
CA ALA A 20 17.40 22.56 6.29
C ALA A 20 16.92 21.46 5.33
N LYS A 21 17.66 20.36 5.23
CA LYS A 21 17.25 19.19 4.43
C LYS A 21 15.97 18.55 4.98
N ALA A 22 15.84 18.43 6.29
CA ALA A 22 14.62 17.91 6.92
C ALA A 22 13.42 18.82 6.66
N GLN A 23 13.57 20.14 6.76
CA GLN A 23 12.50 21.09 6.44
C GLN A 23 12.07 20.99 4.97
N ALA A 24 13.03 20.96 4.03
CA ALA A 24 12.73 20.81 2.61
C ALA A 24 11.96 19.50 2.32
N ASN A 25 12.35 18.41 2.99
CA ASN A 25 11.65 17.12 2.87
C ASN A 25 10.22 17.18 3.42
N VAL A 26 9.98 17.89 4.54
CA VAL A 26 8.64 18.08 5.09
C VAL A 26 7.73 18.81 4.09
N GLU A 27 8.22 19.89 3.48
CA GLU A 27 7.44 20.63 2.48
C GLU A 27 7.15 19.79 1.22
N LEU A 28 8.13 19.01 0.76
CA LEU A 28 7.93 18.08 -0.35
C LEU A 28 6.87 17.01 -0.01
N LEU A 29 6.91 16.46 1.21
CA LEU A 29 5.92 15.50 1.68
C LEU A 29 4.52 16.11 1.71
N LYS A 30 4.37 17.33 2.24
CA LYS A 30 3.08 18.04 2.24
C LYS A 30 2.53 18.21 0.82
N GLN A 31 3.36 18.63 -0.12
CA GLN A 31 2.98 18.78 -1.52
C GLN A 31 2.54 17.44 -2.15
N ASN A 32 3.27 16.36 -1.87
CA ASN A 32 2.93 15.03 -2.37
C ASN A 32 1.61 14.51 -1.78
N PHE A 33 1.38 14.66 -0.48
CA PHE A 33 0.10 14.29 0.15
C PHE A 33 -1.06 15.09 -0.40
N LYS A 34 -0.87 16.41 -0.57
CA LYS A 34 -1.87 17.27 -1.21
C LYS A 34 -2.20 16.76 -2.61
N ARG A 35 -1.18 16.45 -3.42
CA ARG A 35 -1.36 15.93 -4.77
C ARG A 35 -2.09 14.59 -4.80
N LEU A 36 -1.78 13.67 -3.88
CA LEU A 36 -2.51 12.40 -3.74
C LEU A 36 -3.98 12.62 -3.37
N ALA A 37 -4.25 13.56 -2.47
CA ALA A 37 -5.61 13.91 -2.03
C ALA A 37 -6.42 14.65 -3.12
N GLU A 38 -5.77 15.36 -4.02
CA GLU A 38 -6.43 16.13 -5.09
C GLU A 38 -6.50 15.38 -6.42
N THR A 39 -5.75 14.28 -6.59
CA THR A 39 -5.78 13.48 -7.82
C THR A 39 -7.03 12.59 -7.84
N PRO A 40 -8.00 12.83 -8.74
CA PRO A 40 -9.16 11.96 -8.87
C PRO A 40 -8.77 10.62 -9.49
N VAL A 41 -9.42 9.55 -9.04
CA VAL A 41 -9.27 8.19 -9.56
C VAL A 41 -10.66 7.65 -9.85
N ASP A 42 -10.91 7.34 -11.11
CA ASP A 42 -12.17 6.72 -11.54
C ASP A 42 -12.23 5.22 -11.21
N ASP A 43 -13.42 4.65 -11.31
CA ASP A 43 -13.65 3.24 -10.99
C ASP A 43 -12.79 2.27 -11.81
N PRO A 44 -12.65 2.43 -13.15
CA PRO A 44 -11.78 1.54 -13.93
C PRO A 44 -10.33 1.57 -13.44
N ARG A 45 -9.78 2.76 -13.17
CA ARG A 45 -8.41 2.92 -12.69
C ARG A 45 -8.23 2.35 -11.29
N ALA A 46 -9.19 2.56 -10.40
CA ALA A 46 -9.18 1.97 -9.06
C ALA A 46 -9.22 0.44 -9.11
N LYS A 47 -10.13 -0.14 -9.91
CA LYS A 47 -10.24 -1.61 -10.10
C LYS A 47 -8.95 -2.20 -10.65
N SER A 48 -8.32 -1.55 -11.63
CA SER A 48 -7.01 -1.95 -12.16
C SER A 48 -5.94 -1.90 -11.06
N GLY A 49 -5.91 -0.81 -10.28
CA GLY A 49 -4.98 -0.65 -9.15
C GLY A 49 -5.16 -1.75 -8.09
N PHE A 50 -6.38 -2.11 -7.71
CA PHE A 50 -6.62 -3.22 -6.80
C PHE A 50 -6.19 -4.57 -7.39
N GLY A 51 -6.18 -4.70 -8.72
CA GLY A 51 -5.58 -5.81 -9.44
C GLY A 51 -4.07 -5.96 -9.18
N ILE A 52 -3.36 -4.83 -9.10
CA ILE A 52 -1.92 -4.74 -8.81
C ILE A 52 -1.66 -4.99 -7.32
N VAL A 53 -2.46 -4.40 -6.43
CA VAL A 53 -2.33 -4.55 -4.98
C VAL A 53 -2.56 -6.00 -4.55
N TYR A 54 -3.57 -6.65 -5.13
CA TYR A 54 -3.93 -8.04 -4.84
C TYR A 54 -3.80 -8.87 -6.12
N PRO A 55 -2.58 -9.26 -6.53
CA PRO A 55 -2.39 -10.03 -7.75
C PRO A 55 -2.98 -11.44 -7.63
N LEU A 56 -3.55 -11.94 -8.73
CA LEU A 56 -3.94 -13.34 -8.79
C LEU A 56 -2.68 -14.21 -8.86
N PRO A 57 -2.67 -15.40 -8.22
CA PRO A 57 -1.58 -16.34 -8.39
C PRO A 57 -1.49 -16.78 -9.86
N PRO A 58 -0.31 -17.23 -10.33
CA PRO A 58 -0.19 -17.84 -11.65
C PRO A 58 -1.06 -19.09 -11.76
N ALA A 59 -1.51 -19.39 -12.97
CA ALA A 59 -2.30 -20.59 -13.24
C ALA A 59 -1.55 -21.86 -12.77
N PRO A 60 -2.28 -22.84 -12.22
CA PRO A 60 -1.65 -24.06 -11.69
C PRO A 60 -1.03 -24.86 -12.84
N LYS A 61 0.18 -25.39 -12.61
CA LYS A 61 0.84 -26.30 -13.55
C LYS A 61 0.04 -27.60 -13.67
N LYS A 62 -0.23 -28.00 -14.91
CA LYS A 62 -1.01 -29.21 -15.26
C LYS A 62 -0.18 -30.50 -15.29
N GLU A 63 1.13 -30.40 -15.10
CA GLU A 63 2.05 -31.54 -15.15
C GLU A 63 2.18 -32.25 -13.79
N GLY A 64 2.22 -33.58 -13.82
CA GLY A 64 2.48 -34.44 -12.67
C GLY A 64 1.34 -35.43 -12.37
N PRO A 65 1.43 -36.17 -11.25
CA PRO A 65 0.39 -37.10 -10.82
C PRO A 65 -0.96 -36.39 -10.67
N ALA A 66 -2.05 -37.05 -11.06
CA ALA A 66 -3.40 -36.47 -11.07
C ALA A 66 -3.81 -35.86 -9.71
N GLU A 67 -3.46 -36.53 -8.60
CA GLU A 67 -3.74 -36.07 -7.25
C GLU A 67 -3.03 -34.73 -6.93
N ILE A 68 -1.78 -34.58 -7.36
CA ILE A 68 -1.00 -33.36 -7.15
C ILE A 68 -1.55 -32.22 -8.01
N VAL A 69 -1.96 -32.51 -9.25
CA VAL A 69 -2.61 -31.52 -10.11
C VAL A 69 -3.93 -31.06 -9.50
N ALA A 70 -4.75 -31.99 -9.00
CA ALA A 70 -6.02 -31.67 -8.33
C ALA A 70 -5.80 -30.79 -7.08
N LEU A 71 -4.78 -31.09 -6.26
CA LEU A 71 -4.44 -30.26 -5.09
C LEU A 71 -3.99 -28.85 -5.48
N ARG A 72 -3.20 -28.71 -6.56
CA ARG A 72 -2.77 -27.40 -7.06
C ARG A 72 -3.94 -26.58 -7.58
N VAL A 73 -4.86 -27.20 -8.31
CA VAL A 73 -6.08 -26.56 -8.82
C VAL A 73 -6.94 -26.09 -7.64
N LYS A 74 -7.21 -26.97 -6.67
CA LYS A 74 -7.98 -26.62 -5.48
C LYS A 74 -7.36 -25.43 -4.72
N LYS A 75 -6.05 -25.48 -4.47
CA LYS A 75 -5.34 -24.38 -3.79
C LYS A 75 -5.37 -23.08 -4.60
N TYR A 76 -5.24 -23.16 -5.91
CA TYR A 76 -5.35 -22.01 -6.80
C TYR A 76 -6.73 -21.36 -6.70
N GLU A 77 -7.81 -22.15 -6.77
CA GLU A 77 -9.19 -21.67 -6.66
C GLU A 77 -9.47 -20.99 -5.32
N GLU A 78 -8.99 -21.59 -4.22
CA GLU A 78 -9.11 -21.01 -2.87
C GLU A 78 -8.42 -19.65 -2.77
N ILE A 79 -7.19 -19.54 -3.30
CA ILE A 79 -6.43 -18.28 -3.29
C ILE A 79 -7.09 -17.25 -4.23
N ALA A 80 -7.51 -17.65 -5.43
CA ALA A 80 -8.15 -16.76 -6.40
C ALA A 80 -9.48 -16.21 -5.86
N ALA A 81 -10.28 -17.05 -5.21
CA ALA A 81 -11.51 -16.62 -4.55
C ALA A 81 -11.22 -15.63 -3.41
N ARG A 82 -10.20 -15.91 -2.58
CA ARG A 82 -9.75 -14.98 -1.53
C ARG A 82 -9.32 -13.63 -2.11
N THR A 83 -8.46 -13.65 -3.13
CA THR A 83 -7.96 -12.43 -3.80
C THR A 83 -9.09 -11.62 -4.41
N THR A 84 -10.08 -12.27 -5.04
CA THR A 84 -11.23 -11.59 -5.62
C THR A 84 -12.06 -10.89 -4.54
N ARG A 85 -12.31 -11.55 -3.40
CA ARG A 85 -13.00 -10.92 -2.26
C ARG A 85 -12.25 -9.71 -1.72
N LEU A 86 -10.92 -9.77 -1.63
CA LEU A 86 -10.10 -8.63 -1.20
C LEU A 86 -10.22 -7.44 -2.16
N ARG A 87 -10.17 -7.69 -3.48
CA ARG A 87 -10.35 -6.64 -4.49
C ARG A 87 -11.73 -5.98 -4.39
N CYS A 88 -12.79 -6.78 -4.27
CA CYS A 88 -14.15 -6.25 -4.10
C CYS A 88 -14.27 -5.43 -2.81
N ALA A 89 -13.80 -5.96 -1.67
CA ALA A 89 -13.88 -5.26 -0.39
C ALA A 89 -13.09 -3.94 -0.39
N ALA A 90 -11.90 -3.91 -1.01
CA ALA A 90 -11.12 -2.69 -1.15
C ALA A 90 -11.83 -1.66 -2.04
N PHE A 91 -12.47 -2.12 -3.11
CA PHE A 91 -13.25 -1.27 -4.00
C PHE A 91 -14.51 -0.71 -3.31
N ASP A 92 -15.20 -1.52 -2.50
CA ASP A 92 -16.35 -1.06 -1.71
C ASP A 92 -15.93 0.03 -0.70
N LEU A 93 -14.78 -0.13 -0.05
CA LEU A 93 -14.20 0.87 0.84
C LEU A 93 -13.87 2.17 0.09
N PHE A 94 -13.28 2.05 -1.09
CA PHE A 94 -12.98 3.19 -1.96
C PHE A 94 -14.24 3.96 -2.37
N ASN A 95 -15.36 3.26 -2.57
CA ASN A 95 -16.67 3.84 -2.86
C ASN A 95 -17.42 4.35 -1.62
N GLY A 96 -16.77 4.46 -0.47
CA GLY A 96 -17.34 5.08 0.72
C GLY A 96 -17.89 4.12 1.78
N ALA A 97 -17.73 2.79 1.64
CA ALA A 97 -18.17 1.84 2.66
C ALA A 97 -17.32 1.88 3.96
N GLY A 98 -16.23 2.67 3.97
CA GLY A 98 -15.26 2.80 5.05
C GLY A 98 -15.50 3.97 6.01
N THR A 99 -14.79 3.96 7.13
CA THR A 99 -14.86 5.05 8.12
C THR A 99 -14.05 6.25 7.62
N GLY A 100 -14.66 7.44 7.58
CA GLY A 100 -13.97 8.65 7.14
C GLY A 100 -13.81 8.80 5.62
N MET A 101 -14.36 7.88 4.83
CA MET A 101 -14.32 7.94 3.35
C MET A 101 -15.23 9.04 2.77
N ALA A 102 -16.16 9.57 3.57
CA ALA A 102 -16.93 10.76 3.23
C ALA A 102 -16.08 12.04 3.15
N HIS A 103 -14.84 12.02 3.67
CA HIS A 103 -13.95 13.17 3.57
C HIS A 103 -13.49 13.38 2.12
N ARG A 104 -13.54 14.62 1.62
CA ARG A 104 -13.19 14.97 0.22
C ARG A 104 -11.82 14.45 -0.24
N ALA A 105 -10.86 14.37 0.68
CA ALA A 105 -9.50 13.89 0.38
C ALA A 105 -9.43 12.37 0.21
N ALA A 106 -10.45 11.62 0.64
CA ALA A 106 -10.50 10.16 0.61
C ALA A 106 -11.53 9.62 -0.40
N ASN A 107 -12.47 10.44 -0.87
CA ASN A 107 -13.51 10.01 -1.79
C ASN A 107 -13.01 10.04 -3.25
N HIS A 108 -12.85 8.88 -3.88
CA HIS A 108 -12.41 8.75 -5.28
C HIS A 108 -11.09 9.47 -5.62
N THR A 109 -10.11 9.43 -4.70
CA THR A 109 -8.78 10.03 -4.91
C THR A 109 -7.66 9.00 -4.82
N ALA A 110 -6.46 9.34 -5.28
CA ALA A 110 -5.29 8.48 -5.11
C ALA A 110 -4.96 8.24 -3.63
N TRP A 111 -5.19 9.23 -2.76
CA TRP A 111 -5.09 9.04 -1.31
C TRP A 111 -6.18 8.10 -0.77
N GLY A 112 -7.42 8.28 -1.24
CA GLY A 112 -8.55 7.41 -0.94
C GLY A 112 -8.28 5.95 -1.26
N PHE A 113 -7.62 5.69 -2.39
CA PHE A 113 -7.19 4.35 -2.79
C PHE A 113 -6.25 3.71 -1.75
N VAL A 114 -5.23 4.45 -1.27
CA VAL A 114 -4.32 3.97 -0.21
C VAL A 114 -5.08 3.73 1.10
N GLN A 115 -6.01 4.62 1.44
CA GLN A 115 -6.81 4.48 2.66
C GLN A 115 -7.74 3.28 2.62
N ALA A 116 -8.36 2.99 1.48
CA ALA A 116 -9.21 1.81 1.32
C ALA A 116 -8.42 0.51 1.59
N VAL A 117 -7.20 0.39 1.03
CA VAL A 117 -6.32 -0.74 1.31
C VAL A 117 -5.90 -0.75 2.78
N THR A 118 -5.51 0.39 3.33
CA THR A 118 -5.06 0.49 4.72
C THR A 118 -6.18 0.12 5.70
N GLU A 119 -7.42 0.55 5.46
CA GLU A 119 -8.58 0.17 6.28
C GLU A 119 -8.86 -1.33 6.20
N LEU A 120 -8.85 -1.89 4.98
CA LEU A 120 -9.05 -3.32 4.76
C LEU A 120 -7.98 -4.15 5.46
N GLU A 121 -6.73 -3.74 5.33
CA GLU A 121 -5.60 -4.44 5.91
C GLU A 121 -5.60 -4.28 7.42
N ASP A 122 -5.61 -3.06 7.98
CA ASP A 122 -5.27 -2.82 9.39
C ASP A 122 -6.46 -2.93 10.34
N TYR A 123 -7.66 -2.50 9.92
CA TYR A 123 -8.80 -2.27 10.83
C TYR A 123 -9.97 -3.22 10.64
N ARG A 124 -10.19 -3.72 9.41
CA ARG A 124 -11.29 -4.66 9.11
C ARG A 124 -10.93 -6.09 9.57
N ARG A 125 -10.64 -6.24 10.87
CA ARG A 125 -10.50 -7.52 11.59
C ARG A 125 -11.82 -8.31 11.70
N GLY A 126 -12.94 -7.75 11.21
CA GLY A 126 -14.26 -8.36 11.33
C GLY A 126 -15.36 -7.74 10.47
N SER A 127 -15.08 -7.32 9.23
CA SER A 127 -16.16 -6.91 8.31
C SER A 127 -17.16 -8.07 8.14
N PRO A 128 -18.49 -7.85 8.15
CA PRO A 128 -19.51 -8.90 8.04
C PRO A 128 -19.43 -9.75 6.74
N ILE A 129 -18.59 -9.32 5.79
CA ILE A 129 -18.30 -9.98 4.52
C ILE A 129 -17.34 -11.18 4.70
N GLY A 130 -16.62 -11.26 5.82
CA GLY A 130 -15.71 -12.36 6.15
C GLY A 130 -16.29 -13.27 7.22
N SER A 131 -16.68 -14.49 6.84
CA SER A 131 -17.03 -15.55 7.79
C SER A 131 -15.93 -15.75 8.86
N LYS A 132 -16.28 -16.36 10.01
CA LYS A 132 -15.30 -16.73 11.06
C LYS A 132 -14.01 -17.37 10.51
N ALA A 133 -14.10 -18.09 9.39
CA ALA A 133 -12.96 -18.71 8.71
C ALA A 133 -11.94 -17.69 8.14
N PHE A 134 -12.40 -16.55 7.63
CA PHE A 134 -11.51 -15.50 7.13
C PHE A 134 -10.73 -14.82 8.26
N ARG A 135 -11.34 -14.74 9.46
CA ARG A 135 -10.71 -14.17 10.66
C ARG A 135 -9.51 -15.01 11.11
N VAL A 136 -9.71 -16.31 11.27
CA VAL A 136 -8.63 -17.26 11.68
C VAL A 136 -7.48 -17.25 10.67
N ALA A 137 -7.78 -17.14 9.37
CA ALA A 137 -6.76 -17.10 8.33
C ALA A 137 -5.86 -15.84 8.37
N ARG A 138 -6.30 -14.75 9.02
CA ARG A 138 -5.57 -13.47 9.07
C ARG A 138 -5.04 -13.10 10.45
N GLU A 139 -5.50 -13.75 11.52
CA GLU A 139 -5.04 -13.52 12.89
C GLU A 139 -3.53 -13.76 13.06
N CYS A 140 -2.94 -14.65 12.26
CA CYS A 140 -1.50 -14.92 12.26
C CYS A 140 -0.70 -14.03 11.27
N GLU A 141 -1.34 -13.14 10.50
CA GLU A 141 -0.65 -12.25 9.56
C GLU A 141 -0.33 -10.89 10.22
N SER A 142 0.96 -10.52 10.32
CA SER A 142 1.36 -9.21 10.85
C SER A 142 0.90 -8.06 9.94
N ALA A 143 0.45 -6.95 10.52
CA ALA A 143 0.10 -5.73 9.77
C ALA A 143 1.33 -4.96 9.26
N LEU A 144 2.49 -5.20 9.90
CA LEU A 144 3.75 -4.48 9.64
C LEU A 144 4.74 -5.32 8.83
N PHE A 145 4.51 -6.63 8.70
CA PHE A 145 5.39 -7.55 7.99
C PHE A 145 4.61 -8.53 7.11
N GLY A 146 5.26 -9.10 6.09
CA GLY A 146 4.65 -10.13 5.24
C GLY A 146 3.66 -9.58 4.22
N SER A 147 2.66 -10.39 3.87
CA SER A 147 1.73 -10.13 2.76
C SER A 147 0.93 -8.83 2.90
N ARG A 148 0.60 -8.42 4.13
CA ARG A 148 -0.17 -7.19 4.43
C ARG A 148 0.65 -5.93 4.20
N ALA A 149 1.90 -5.94 4.67
CA ALA A 149 2.83 -4.85 4.44
C ALA A 149 3.11 -4.68 2.94
N GLN A 150 3.31 -5.79 2.22
CA GLN A 150 3.50 -5.77 0.76
C GLN A 150 2.27 -5.23 0.01
N ALA A 151 1.04 -5.53 0.46
CA ALA A 151 -0.17 -4.96 -0.13
C ALA A 151 -0.20 -3.43 0.04
N LYS A 152 0.10 -2.92 1.24
CA LYS A 152 0.18 -1.47 1.49
C LYS A 152 1.30 -0.80 0.70
N GLU A 153 2.46 -1.44 0.58
CA GLU A 153 3.56 -0.96 -0.27
C GLU A 153 3.15 -0.83 -1.73
N ARG A 154 2.53 -1.88 -2.30
CA ARG A 154 1.99 -1.83 -3.67
C ARG A 154 0.93 -0.76 -3.81
N ALA A 155 0.08 -0.56 -2.80
CA ALA A 155 -0.96 0.46 -2.85
C ALA A 155 -0.39 1.88 -2.86
N ILE A 156 0.64 2.16 -2.07
CA ILE A 156 1.35 3.44 -2.07
C ILE A 156 2.04 3.66 -3.42
N ALA A 157 2.76 2.65 -3.93
CA ALA A 157 3.44 2.74 -5.21
C ALA A 157 2.46 3.04 -6.37
N GLU A 158 1.33 2.34 -6.39
CA GLU A 158 0.29 2.54 -7.38
C GLU A 158 -0.37 3.92 -7.24
N ALA A 159 -0.68 4.37 -6.02
CA ALA A 159 -1.26 5.69 -5.80
C ALA A 159 -0.30 6.82 -6.22
N LEU A 160 1.00 6.67 -5.98
CA LEU A 160 2.02 7.59 -6.48
C LEU A 160 2.03 7.60 -8.01
N ALA A 161 2.00 6.43 -8.66
CA ALA A 161 1.90 6.33 -10.11
C ALA A 161 0.60 6.98 -10.64
N MET A 162 -0.53 6.79 -9.94
CA MET A 162 -1.80 7.41 -10.28
C MET A 162 -1.73 8.94 -10.26
N ALA A 163 -1.03 9.49 -9.27
CA ALA A 163 -0.77 10.92 -9.10
C ALA A 163 0.35 11.47 -10.00
N GLY A 164 1.04 10.62 -10.78
CA GLY A 164 2.18 11.02 -11.61
C GLY A 164 3.41 11.42 -10.77
N LEU A 165 3.53 10.87 -9.56
CA LEU A 165 4.66 11.03 -8.67
C LEU A 165 5.64 9.85 -8.83
N LYS A 166 6.94 10.13 -8.76
CA LYS A 166 7.96 9.09 -8.78
C LYS A 166 8.20 8.55 -7.36
N PRO A 167 8.36 7.23 -7.18
CA PRO A 167 8.78 6.68 -5.89
C PRO A 167 10.18 7.18 -5.53
N TYR A 168 10.38 7.47 -4.24
CA TYR A 168 11.58 8.13 -3.72
C TYR A 168 12.90 7.38 -4.03
N SER A 169 12.85 6.04 -4.20
CA SER A 169 14.01 5.22 -4.59
C SER A 169 14.61 5.59 -5.95
N ALA A 170 13.80 6.11 -6.89
CA ALA A 170 14.28 6.56 -8.19
C ALA A 170 14.89 7.97 -8.18
N ALA A 171 14.61 8.76 -7.13
CA ALA A 171 15.10 10.13 -6.99
C ALA A 171 16.51 10.20 -6.38
N LEU A 172 16.89 9.22 -5.55
CA LEU A 172 18.23 9.13 -4.95
C LEU A 172 19.28 8.52 -5.90
N ALA A 173 18.89 7.76 -6.92
CA ALA A 173 19.80 7.16 -7.89
C ALA A 173 20.40 8.15 -8.91
N ARG A 174 20.16 9.45 -8.75
CA ARG A 174 20.61 10.52 -9.66
C ARG A 174 21.40 11.65 -8.98
N ASN A 175 21.76 11.49 -7.71
CA ASN A 175 22.69 12.39 -7.01
C ASN A 175 23.96 11.62 -6.64
#